data_AF-A0A2U1QWY0-F1
#
_entry.id   AF-A0A2U1QWY0-F1
#
_cell.length_a   1.000
_cell.length_b   1.000
_cell.length_c   1.000
_cell.angle_alpha   90.00
_cell.angle_beta   90.00
_cell.angle_gamma   90.00
#
_symmetry.space_group_name_H-M   'P 1'
#
loop_
_entity.id
_entity.type
_entity.pdbx_description
1 polymer ?
#
loop_
_entity_poly.entity_id
_entity_poly.type
_entity_poly.pdbx_seq_one_letter_code
_entity_poly.pdbx_strand_id
1 'polypeptide(L)'
;MRIKLVDLDNRLSVKYNKQDGIYNWGDDNAYPQLVKSLINSSVTAKQCVDLNSKYIYGKGFEFVQNITNKNSLIINKRGLNINQLLRIVSREFSEQNNIFLHVNYNALYEVSSVDLLTSEDVRIGKSDSTGYSGKFVVYDNWDKSKSKKIEKKDFILIDKFNPSPAIIEAQVEAAGGWNKYKGQLLHITADFNELYSLSDVDSVLYDADSEYQASVFKNSGLRKGFFGAKLFVTKPFTDDMERRDFEKTINDLKGSENSSGVLLLEANGQSDVLSEHMLIQNIDSNIDDKQFESSEQSSAKNIRKAFGVPSILIEDGDNSIFGQSGELLKEAKKTHWENKEEERNIITDTFQLLFSNFHTPINPFNNWKITPIIQMTQVTNE
;
A
#
# COMPACT_ATOMS: atom_id res chain seq x y z
N MET A 1 31.84 -8.87 14.42
CA MET A 1 30.82 -9.92 14.64
C MET A 1 30.44 -10.48 13.27
N ARG A 2 30.44 -11.81 13.07
CA ARG A 2 29.95 -12.39 11.80
C ARG A 2 28.43 -12.43 11.87
N ILE A 3 27.76 -11.77 10.93
CA ILE A 3 26.30 -11.84 10.78
C ILE A 3 25.94 -13.30 10.48
N LYS A 4 25.03 -13.88 11.26
CA LYS A 4 24.44 -15.20 11.00
C LYS A 4 23.05 -15.04 10.40
N LEU A 5 22.56 -16.07 9.70
CA LEU A 5 21.20 -16.09 9.16
C LEU A 5 20.12 -15.91 10.24
N VAL A 6 20.37 -16.43 11.46
CA VAL A 6 19.46 -16.23 12.61
C VAL A 6 19.42 -14.80 13.12
N ASP A 7 20.46 -14.01 12.81
CA ASP A 7 20.52 -12.58 13.14
C ASP A 7 19.81 -11.73 12.07
N LEU A 8 19.36 -12.35 10.96
CA LEU A 8 18.58 -11.73 9.90
C LEU A 8 17.10 -12.07 10.06
N ASP A 9 16.27 -11.05 9.90
CA ASP A 9 14.82 -11.16 9.99
C ASP A 9 14.28 -11.92 8.76
N ASN A 10 13.88 -13.19 8.94
CA ASN A 10 13.28 -14.00 7.88
C ASN A 10 11.78 -13.73 7.80
N ARG A 11 11.42 -12.57 7.24
CA ARG A 11 10.05 -12.02 7.26
C ARG A 11 9.05 -12.77 6.41
N LEU A 12 9.48 -13.29 5.25
CA LEU A 12 8.62 -14.04 4.34
C LEU A 12 8.32 -15.45 4.89
N SER A 13 9.24 -16.03 5.68
CA SER A 13 9.17 -17.36 6.32
C SER A 13 8.17 -18.31 5.67
N VAL A 14 8.43 -18.66 4.40
CA VAL A 14 7.54 -19.52 3.62
C VAL A 14 7.83 -20.96 4.00
N LYS A 15 6.87 -21.58 4.65
CA LYS A 15 6.92 -22.95 5.17
C LYS A 15 5.65 -23.69 4.76
N TYR A 16 5.78 -25.00 4.58
CA TYR A 16 4.61 -25.80 4.32
C TYR A 16 3.83 -26.05 5.62
N ASN A 17 2.65 -25.44 5.74
CA ASN A 17 1.71 -25.71 6.81
C ASN A 17 0.93 -27.00 6.50
N LYS A 18 1.33 -28.10 7.15
CA LYS A 18 0.70 -29.42 7.00
C LYS A 18 -0.76 -29.46 7.42
N GLN A 19 -1.15 -28.63 8.39
CA GLN A 19 -2.52 -28.59 8.87
C GLN A 19 -3.41 -28.02 7.78
N ASP A 20 -3.07 -26.85 7.23
CA ASP A 20 -3.92 -26.14 6.29
C ASP A 20 -3.66 -26.53 4.83
N GLY A 21 -2.61 -27.28 4.56
CA GLY A 21 -2.30 -27.80 3.22
C GLY A 21 -1.77 -26.73 2.26
N ILE A 22 -1.16 -25.68 2.81
CA ILE A 22 -0.69 -24.49 2.08
C ILE A 22 0.77 -24.16 2.42
N TYR A 23 1.41 -23.38 1.56
CA TYR A 23 2.58 -22.59 1.93
C TYR A 23 2.11 -21.29 2.59
N ASN A 24 2.60 -21.02 3.80
CA ASN A 24 2.26 -19.78 4.48
C ASN A 24 2.97 -18.59 3.84
N TRP A 25 2.37 -17.41 3.99
CA TRP A 25 2.94 -16.15 3.52
C TRP A 25 3.18 -15.23 4.72
N GLY A 26 4.41 -15.23 5.22
CA GLY A 26 4.75 -14.73 6.55
C GLY A 26 4.39 -15.73 7.66
N ASP A 27 5.04 -15.61 8.81
CA ASP A 27 4.88 -16.55 9.94
C ASP A 27 3.41 -16.66 10.44
N ASP A 28 2.63 -15.60 10.31
CA ASP A 28 1.24 -15.51 10.76
C ASP A 28 0.22 -15.62 9.61
N ASN A 29 0.68 -15.89 8.38
CA ASN A 29 -0.11 -15.86 7.14
C ASN A 29 -0.65 -14.48 6.73
N ALA A 30 -0.22 -13.38 7.36
CA ALA A 30 -0.78 -12.05 7.13
C ALA A 30 0.16 -11.10 6.37
N TYR A 31 1.24 -11.61 5.74
CA TYR A 31 2.22 -10.75 5.06
C TYR A 31 1.59 -9.82 4.00
N PRO A 32 0.69 -10.27 3.10
CA PRO A 32 0.06 -9.35 2.14
C PRO A 32 -0.75 -8.23 2.81
N GLN A 33 -1.43 -8.54 3.91
CA GLN A 33 -2.19 -7.59 4.72
C GLN A 33 -1.26 -6.58 5.43
N LEU A 34 -0.13 -7.05 5.94
CA LEU A 34 0.91 -6.21 6.56
C LEU A 34 1.47 -5.22 5.54
N VAL A 35 1.89 -5.70 4.37
CA VAL A 35 2.40 -4.87 3.25
C VAL A 35 1.39 -3.79 2.90
N LYS A 36 0.13 -4.16 2.69
CA LYS A 36 -0.93 -3.21 2.34
C LYS A 36 -1.18 -2.19 3.42
N SER A 37 -1.13 -2.59 4.70
CA SER A 37 -1.33 -1.70 5.83
C SER A 37 -0.18 -0.69 5.95
N LEU A 38 1.07 -1.14 5.80
CA LEU A 38 2.25 -0.28 5.82
C LEU A 38 2.24 0.72 4.67
N ILE A 39 1.99 0.26 3.43
CA ILE A 39 1.88 1.13 2.25
C ILE A 39 0.80 2.20 2.46
N ASN A 40 -0.36 1.83 3.01
CA ASN A 40 -1.44 2.79 3.25
C ASN A 40 -1.19 3.74 4.43
N SER A 41 -0.26 3.40 5.32
CA SER A 41 0.07 4.20 6.51
C SER A 41 1.21 5.20 6.25
N SER A 42 2.10 4.89 5.31
CA SER A 42 3.20 5.77 4.86
C SER A 42 2.78 6.58 3.65
N VAL A 43 2.89 7.91 3.74
CA VAL A 43 2.55 8.82 2.63
C VAL A 43 3.49 8.59 1.45
N THR A 44 4.79 8.41 1.72
CA THR A 44 5.80 8.20 0.69
C THR A 44 5.59 6.86 -0.02
N ALA A 45 5.38 5.76 0.73
CA ALA A 45 5.16 4.44 0.15
C ALA A 45 3.88 4.42 -0.70
N LYS A 46 2.80 5.03 -0.20
CA LYS A 46 1.56 5.15 -0.97
C LYS A 46 1.76 5.88 -2.29
N GLN A 47 2.48 7.00 -2.27
CA GLN A 47 2.78 7.77 -3.48
C GLN A 47 3.66 7.01 -4.47
N CYS A 48 4.67 6.28 -3.99
CA CYS A 48 5.52 5.43 -4.82
C CYS A 48 4.71 4.35 -5.54
N VAL A 49 3.84 3.63 -4.82
CA VAL A 49 2.95 2.62 -5.39
C VAL A 49 1.99 3.24 -6.41
N ASP A 50 1.37 4.37 -6.07
CA ASP A 50 0.45 5.07 -6.97
C ASP A 50 1.15 5.51 -8.26
N LEU A 51 2.40 5.95 -8.18
CA LEU A 51 3.19 6.35 -9.32
C LEU A 51 3.58 5.13 -10.17
N ASN A 52 4.22 4.12 -9.58
CA ASN A 52 4.60 2.89 -10.27
C ASN A 52 3.39 2.26 -10.97
N SER A 53 2.25 2.17 -10.30
CA SER A 53 1.00 1.64 -10.87
C SER A 53 0.54 2.42 -12.10
N LYS A 54 0.64 3.75 -12.09
CA LYS A 54 0.33 4.58 -13.26
C LYS A 54 1.31 4.29 -14.40
N TYR A 55 2.60 4.22 -14.13
CA TYR A 55 3.64 3.98 -15.15
C TYR A 55 3.61 2.57 -15.75
N ILE A 56 3.12 1.59 -15.01
CA ILE A 56 2.83 0.25 -15.52
C ILE A 56 1.52 0.28 -16.36
N TYR A 57 0.46 0.92 -15.85
CA TYR A 57 -0.83 1.00 -16.56
C TYR A 57 -0.76 1.83 -17.86
N GLY A 58 0.10 2.86 -17.91
CA GLY A 58 0.15 3.79 -19.02
C GLY A 58 -1.14 4.59 -19.16
N LYS A 59 -1.69 4.63 -20.38
CA LYS A 59 -3.06 5.11 -20.68
C LYS A 59 -4.00 3.94 -21.06
N GLY A 60 -3.63 2.72 -20.70
CA GLY A 60 -4.32 1.49 -21.10
C GLY A 60 -3.87 0.97 -22.47
N PHE A 61 -4.48 -0.12 -22.92
CA PHE A 61 -4.16 -0.72 -24.21
C PHE A 61 -4.56 0.18 -25.38
N GLU A 62 -3.68 0.29 -26.38
CA GLU A 62 -3.88 1.13 -27.56
C GLU A 62 -5.15 0.76 -28.34
N PHE A 63 -5.39 -0.54 -28.55
CA PHE A 63 -6.52 -1.02 -29.36
C PHE A 63 -7.88 -0.60 -28.79
N VAL A 64 -7.98 -0.40 -27.47
CA VAL A 64 -9.21 0.00 -26.78
C VAL A 64 -9.67 1.40 -27.20
N GLN A 65 -8.75 2.28 -27.61
CA GLN A 65 -9.08 3.64 -28.05
C GLN A 65 -9.92 3.62 -29.33
N ASN A 66 -9.67 2.65 -30.22
CA ASN A 66 -10.31 2.53 -31.52
C ASN A 66 -11.63 1.74 -31.49
N ILE A 67 -12.03 1.19 -30.33
CA ILE A 67 -13.27 0.43 -30.18
C ILE A 67 -14.43 1.36 -29.83
N THR A 68 -15.40 1.45 -30.74
CA THR A 68 -16.61 2.28 -30.61
C THR A 68 -17.57 1.72 -29.55
N ASN A 69 -17.85 0.41 -29.57
CA ASN A 69 -18.74 -0.22 -28.61
C ASN A 69 -17.97 -0.67 -27.37
N LYS A 70 -17.93 0.15 -26.32
CA LYS A 70 -17.21 -0.18 -25.08
C LYS A 70 -17.76 -1.42 -24.36
N ASN A 71 -19.00 -1.85 -24.62
CA ASN A 71 -19.54 -3.08 -24.02
C ASN A 71 -18.85 -4.35 -24.54
N SER A 72 -18.24 -4.32 -25.74
CA SER A 72 -17.48 -5.46 -26.26
C SER A 72 -16.15 -5.67 -25.53
N LEU A 73 -15.78 -4.76 -24.63
CA LEU A 73 -14.55 -4.84 -23.83
C LEU A 73 -14.79 -5.45 -22.44
N ILE A 74 -16.03 -5.78 -22.11
CA ILE A 74 -16.39 -6.37 -20.82
C ILE A 74 -15.88 -7.81 -20.79
N ILE A 75 -15.11 -8.13 -19.75
CA ILE A 75 -14.39 -9.40 -19.62
C ILE A 75 -14.95 -10.31 -18.52
N ASN A 76 -15.98 -9.86 -17.78
CA ASN A 76 -16.60 -10.66 -16.74
C ASN A 76 -18.04 -10.23 -16.45
N LYS A 77 -18.74 -11.01 -15.63
CA LYS A 77 -20.14 -10.75 -15.23
C LYS A 77 -20.29 -9.52 -14.33
N ARG A 78 -19.22 -9.01 -13.74
CA ARG A 78 -19.21 -7.80 -12.91
C ARG A 78 -19.23 -6.52 -13.73
N GLY A 79 -19.09 -6.62 -15.06
CA GLY A 79 -19.01 -5.45 -15.96
C GLY A 79 -17.62 -4.83 -16.01
N LEU A 80 -16.58 -5.53 -15.56
CA LEU A 80 -15.20 -5.06 -15.65
C LEU A 80 -14.77 -5.10 -17.10
N ASN A 81 -14.17 -4.01 -17.59
CA ASN A 81 -13.54 -3.99 -18.90
C ASN A 81 -12.03 -4.29 -18.82
N ILE A 82 -11.43 -4.62 -19.97
CA ILE A 82 -10.03 -5.04 -20.03
C ILE A 82 -9.03 -3.98 -19.50
N ASN A 83 -9.26 -2.68 -19.74
CA ASN A 83 -8.40 -1.62 -19.21
C ASN A 83 -8.62 -1.39 -17.71
N GLN A 84 -9.83 -1.63 -17.19
CA GLN A 84 -10.08 -1.62 -15.75
C GLN A 84 -9.36 -2.79 -15.07
N LEU A 85 -9.37 -3.99 -15.66
CA LEU A 85 -8.56 -5.10 -15.17
C LEU A 85 -7.08 -4.76 -15.22
N LEU A 86 -6.56 -4.22 -16.33
CA LEU A 86 -5.17 -3.78 -16.44
C LEU A 86 -4.81 -2.82 -15.30
N ARG A 87 -5.65 -1.80 -15.05
CA ARG A 87 -5.41 -0.85 -13.96
C ARG A 87 -5.38 -1.52 -12.58
N ILE A 88 -6.28 -2.47 -12.32
CA ILE A 88 -6.33 -3.24 -11.08
C ILE A 88 -5.07 -4.11 -10.93
N VAL A 89 -4.67 -4.79 -12.00
CA VAL A 89 -3.48 -5.65 -12.04
C VAL A 89 -2.19 -4.85 -11.87
N SER A 90 -2.02 -3.73 -12.57
CA SER A 90 -0.87 -2.84 -12.42
C SER A 90 -0.74 -2.31 -10.99
N ARG A 91 -1.88 -2.09 -10.33
CA ARG A 91 -1.93 -1.66 -8.93
C ARG A 91 -1.51 -2.78 -7.97
N GLU A 92 -2.11 -3.96 -8.11
CA GLU A 92 -1.80 -5.14 -7.30
C GLU A 92 -0.31 -5.50 -7.43
N PHE A 93 0.22 -5.51 -8.66
CA PHE A 93 1.64 -5.80 -8.91
C PHE A 93 2.54 -4.78 -8.23
N SER A 94 2.23 -3.48 -8.31
CA SER A 94 3.03 -2.44 -7.64
C SER A 94 2.98 -2.52 -6.11
N GLU A 95 1.93 -3.12 -5.53
CA GLU A 95 1.79 -3.28 -4.08
C GLU A 95 2.46 -4.56 -3.58
N GLN A 96 2.26 -5.68 -4.29
CA GLN A 96 2.54 -7.01 -3.78
C GLN A 96 3.64 -7.74 -4.56
N ASN A 97 4.01 -7.29 -5.77
CA ASN A 97 4.85 -8.02 -6.72
C ASN A 97 4.34 -9.44 -7.05
N ASN A 98 3.07 -9.70 -6.75
CA ASN A 98 2.36 -10.95 -6.98
C ASN A 98 0.98 -10.61 -7.54
N ILE A 99 0.49 -11.41 -8.49
CA ILE A 99 -0.87 -11.29 -9.04
C ILE A 99 -1.50 -12.67 -9.09
N PHE A 100 -2.77 -12.78 -8.70
CA PHE A 100 -3.58 -13.99 -8.87
C PHE A 100 -4.79 -13.69 -9.75
N LEU A 101 -4.78 -14.20 -10.99
CA LEU A 101 -5.89 -14.06 -11.93
C LEU A 101 -6.72 -15.34 -11.94
N HIS A 102 -7.97 -15.23 -11.53
CA HIS A 102 -8.98 -16.26 -11.67
C HIS A 102 -9.52 -16.28 -13.10
N VAL A 103 -9.48 -17.45 -13.73
CA VAL A 103 -9.82 -17.66 -15.13
C VAL A 103 -10.93 -18.70 -15.22
N ASN A 104 -12.07 -18.32 -15.79
CA ASN A 104 -13.17 -19.23 -16.06
C ASN A 104 -13.20 -19.61 -17.54
N TYR A 105 -13.77 -20.77 -17.83
CA TYR A 105 -13.88 -21.33 -19.18
C TYR A 105 -15.34 -21.59 -19.56
N ASN A 106 -15.64 -21.62 -20.86
CA ASN A 106 -16.88 -22.17 -21.38
C ASN A 106 -16.68 -23.63 -21.83
N ALA A 107 -17.75 -24.29 -22.27
CA ALA A 107 -17.71 -25.68 -22.74
C ALA A 107 -16.93 -25.88 -24.06
N LEU A 108 -16.48 -24.80 -24.70
CA LEU A 108 -15.58 -24.82 -25.86
C LEU A 108 -14.11 -24.64 -25.45
N TYR A 109 -13.82 -24.63 -24.13
CA TYR A 109 -12.49 -24.39 -23.56
C TYR A 109 -11.92 -23.00 -23.85
N GLU A 110 -12.79 -22.04 -24.19
CA GLU A 110 -12.44 -20.64 -24.35
C GLU A 110 -12.57 -19.92 -23.01
N VAL A 111 -11.73 -18.90 -22.80
CA VAL A 111 -11.79 -18.08 -21.59
C VAL A 111 -13.08 -17.27 -21.60
N SER A 112 -13.89 -17.44 -20.56
CA SER A 112 -15.20 -16.81 -20.40
C SER A 112 -15.18 -15.61 -19.45
N SER A 113 -14.32 -15.65 -18.43
CA SER A 113 -14.05 -14.48 -17.59
C SER A 113 -12.66 -14.49 -16.98
N VAL A 114 -12.16 -13.28 -16.68
CA VAL A 114 -10.92 -13.08 -15.93
C VAL A 114 -11.17 -12.08 -14.81
N ASP A 115 -10.72 -12.44 -13.61
CA ASP A 115 -10.93 -11.67 -12.38
C ASP A 115 -9.64 -11.65 -11.54
N LEU A 116 -9.24 -10.50 -11.00
CA LEU A 116 -8.20 -10.48 -9.97
C LEU A 116 -8.77 -11.04 -8.66
N LEU A 117 -8.06 -12.00 -8.06
CA LEU A 117 -8.17 -12.33 -6.65
C LEU A 117 -7.02 -11.66 -5.90
N THR A 118 -7.34 -11.06 -4.76
CA THR A 118 -6.39 -10.31 -3.94
C THR A 118 -5.33 -11.22 -3.34
N SER A 119 -4.08 -10.76 -3.28
CA SER A 119 -2.97 -11.50 -2.67
C SER A 119 -3.24 -11.85 -1.20
N GLU A 120 -4.04 -11.03 -0.52
CA GLU A 120 -4.53 -11.26 0.84
C GLU A 120 -5.27 -12.59 0.98
N ASP A 121 -6.00 -13.04 -0.05
CA ASP A 121 -6.95 -14.16 0.03
C ASP A 121 -6.37 -15.49 -0.47
N VAL A 122 -5.28 -15.45 -1.26
CA VAL A 122 -4.80 -16.64 -2.00
C VAL A 122 -3.52 -17.21 -1.39
N ARG A 123 -3.49 -18.52 -1.15
CA ARG A 123 -2.29 -19.27 -0.76
C ARG A 123 -1.99 -20.40 -1.73
N ILE A 124 -0.71 -20.71 -1.94
CA ILE A 124 -0.25 -21.79 -2.80
C ILE A 124 -0.46 -23.10 -2.02
N GLY A 125 -1.15 -24.05 -2.63
CA GLY A 125 -1.40 -25.35 -2.03
C GLY A 125 -0.14 -26.21 -1.98
N LYS A 126 -0.26 -27.38 -1.36
CA LYS A 126 0.80 -28.39 -1.30
C LYS A 126 1.44 -28.67 -2.67
N SER A 127 2.77 -28.63 -2.73
CA SER A 127 3.54 -29.11 -3.88
C SER A 127 3.74 -30.62 -3.84
N ASP A 128 3.86 -31.22 -5.02
CA ASP A 128 4.29 -32.60 -5.19
C ASP A 128 5.81 -32.77 -5.03
N SER A 129 6.31 -33.99 -5.26
CA SER A 129 7.73 -34.33 -5.15
C SER A 129 8.63 -33.61 -6.16
N THR A 130 8.06 -33.00 -7.20
CA THR A 130 8.77 -32.22 -8.21
C THR A 130 8.76 -30.72 -7.90
N GLY A 131 8.11 -30.31 -6.81
CA GLY A 131 7.92 -28.90 -6.45
C GLY A 131 6.71 -28.27 -7.13
N TYR A 132 5.95 -29.01 -7.95
CA TYR A 132 4.76 -28.50 -8.62
C TYR A 132 3.56 -28.44 -7.66
N SER A 133 3.01 -27.24 -7.47
CA SER A 133 1.73 -27.05 -6.76
C SER A 133 0.59 -26.99 -7.77
N GLY A 134 -0.31 -27.98 -7.73
CA GLY A 134 -1.43 -28.09 -8.67
C GLY A 134 -2.68 -27.30 -8.27
N LYS A 135 -2.74 -26.74 -7.06
CA LYS A 135 -3.92 -26.04 -6.54
C LYS A 135 -3.55 -24.84 -5.70
N PHE A 136 -4.43 -23.85 -5.72
CA PHE A 136 -4.44 -22.71 -4.82
C PHE A 136 -5.58 -22.85 -3.81
N VAL A 137 -5.42 -22.23 -2.66
CA VAL A 137 -6.43 -22.16 -1.60
C VAL A 137 -6.84 -20.71 -1.42
N VAL A 138 -8.10 -20.40 -1.70
CA VAL A 138 -8.68 -19.07 -1.51
C VAL A 138 -9.48 -19.06 -0.22
N TYR A 139 -9.18 -18.10 0.64
CA TYR A 139 -9.83 -17.91 1.94
C TYR A 139 -9.64 -16.45 2.39
N ASP A 140 -10.70 -15.83 2.89
CA ASP A 140 -10.81 -14.38 3.05
C ASP A 140 -10.51 -13.87 4.48
N ASN A 141 -9.87 -14.72 5.29
CA ASN A 141 -9.59 -14.47 6.72
C ASN A 141 -8.26 -15.10 7.16
N TRP A 142 -7.24 -15.05 6.30
CA TRP A 142 -5.88 -15.51 6.64
C TRP A 142 -5.26 -14.70 7.80
N ASP A 143 -5.59 -13.40 7.89
CA ASP A 143 -5.17 -12.46 8.92
C ASP A 143 -5.96 -12.57 10.25
N LYS A 144 -6.99 -13.42 10.29
CA LYS A 144 -7.87 -13.65 11.44
C LYS A 144 -8.66 -12.40 11.88
N SER A 145 -8.85 -11.42 10.99
CA SER A 145 -9.62 -10.21 11.29
C SER A 145 -11.13 -10.46 11.40
N LYS A 146 -11.68 -11.40 10.63
CA LYS A 146 -13.10 -11.80 10.69
C LYS A 146 -13.39 -12.84 11.77
N SER A 147 -12.45 -13.76 11.99
CA SER A 147 -12.53 -14.79 13.04
C SER A 147 -11.13 -15.18 13.50
N LYS A 148 -10.98 -15.41 14.82
CA LYS A 148 -9.73 -15.84 15.44
C LYS A 148 -9.24 -17.22 14.95
N LYS A 149 -10.11 -18.00 14.29
CA LYS A 149 -9.82 -19.35 13.81
C LYS A 149 -9.86 -19.40 12.29
N ILE A 150 -8.97 -20.21 11.73
CA ILE A 150 -8.97 -20.57 10.31
C ILE A 150 -9.89 -21.77 10.14
N GLU A 151 -10.97 -21.59 9.39
CA GLU A 151 -12.03 -22.59 9.19
C GLU A 151 -11.85 -23.28 7.84
N LYS A 152 -11.21 -24.45 7.81
CA LYS A 152 -10.90 -25.16 6.55
C LYS A 152 -12.11 -25.51 5.68
N LYS A 153 -13.30 -25.60 6.28
CA LYS A 153 -14.56 -25.82 5.56
C LYS A 153 -14.88 -24.68 4.58
N ASP A 154 -14.35 -23.49 4.84
CA ASP A 154 -14.58 -22.28 4.04
C ASP A 154 -13.48 -22.12 2.96
N PHE A 155 -12.53 -23.06 2.88
CA PHE A 155 -11.49 -23.05 1.86
C PHE A 155 -12.07 -23.33 0.47
N ILE A 156 -11.73 -22.47 -0.48
CA ILE A 156 -12.05 -22.66 -1.88
C ILE A 156 -10.79 -23.10 -2.60
N LEU A 157 -10.72 -24.39 -2.92
CA LEU A 157 -9.65 -24.95 -3.74
C LEU A 157 -9.90 -24.61 -5.21
N ILE A 158 -8.90 -24.02 -5.87
CA ILE A 158 -8.93 -23.68 -7.30
C ILE A 158 -7.71 -24.31 -7.98
N ASP A 159 -7.90 -24.86 -9.17
CA ASP A 159 -6.82 -25.50 -9.92
C ASP A 159 -5.80 -24.49 -10.46
N LYS A 160 -4.54 -24.89 -10.58
CA LYS A 160 -3.51 -24.06 -11.22
C LYS A 160 -3.80 -23.91 -12.72
N PHE A 161 -3.53 -22.72 -13.25
CA PHE A 161 -3.72 -22.41 -14.66
C PHE A 161 -2.96 -23.36 -15.59
N ASN A 162 -3.69 -23.94 -16.52
CA ASN A 162 -3.20 -24.71 -17.65
C ASN A 162 -4.22 -24.61 -18.79
N PRO A 163 -3.89 -23.92 -19.90
CA PRO A 163 -4.85 -23.64 -20.96
C PRO A 163 -5.14 -24.85 -21.87
N SER A 164 -4.54 -26.02 -21.61
CA SER A 164 -4.77 -27.22 -22.40
C SER A 164 -6.21 -27.72 -22.25
N PRO A 165 -6.97 -27.88 -23.34
CA PRO A 165 -8.35 -28.40 -23.29
C PRO A 165 -8.46 -29.76 -22.58
N ALA A 166 -7.47 -30.64 -22.76
CA ALA A 166 -7.46 -31.96 -22.11
C ALA A 166 -7.33 -31.86 -20.58
N ILE A 167 -6.58 -30.87 -20.08
CA ILE A 167 -6.43 -30.63 -18.64
C ILE A 167 -7.68 -29.97 -18.07
N ILE A 168 -8.27 -29.03 -18.80
CA ILE A 168 -9.52 -28.37 -18.41
C ILE A 168 -10.63 -29.41 -18.30
N GLU A 169 -10.80 -30.29 -19.29
CA GLU A 169 -11.82 -31.34 -19.27
C GLU A 169 -11.63 -32.28 -18.08
N ALA A 170 -10.40 -32.76 -17.84
CA ALA A 170 -10.09 -33.61 -16.68
C ALA A 170 -10.42 -32.93 -15.34
N GLN A 171 -10.16 -31.62 -15.21
CA GLN A 171 -10.51 -30.86 -14.01
C GLN A 171 -12.02 -30.68 -13.85
N VAL A 172 -12.75 -30.45 -14.96
CA VAL A 172 -14.21 -30.34 -14.98
C VAL A 172 -14.86 -31.67 -14.57
N GLU A 173 -14.39 -32.79 -15.11
CA GLU A 173 -14.84 -34.13 -14.74
C GLU A 173 -14.57 -34.42 -13.25
N ALA A 174 -13.36 -34.10 -12.76
CA ALA A 174 -13.00 -34.27 -11.35
C ALA A 174 -13.85 -33.39 -10.42
N ALA A 175 -14.28 -32.21 -10.86
CA ALA A 175 -15.21 -31.35 -10.13
C ALA A 175 -16.66 -31.89 -10.14
N GLY A 176 -16.98 -32.85 -11.01
CA GLY A 176 -18.33 -33.38 -11.20
C GLY A 176 -19.20 -32.54 -12.15
N GLY A 177 -18.57 -31.90 -13.14
CA GLY A 177 -19.19 -31.15 -14.23
C GLY A 177 -19.04 -29.63 -14.13
N TRP A 178 -19.36 -28.93 -15.22
CA TRP A 178 -19.18 -27.48 -15.39
C TRP A 178 -19.82 -26.61 -14.30
N ASN A 179 -20.95 -27.04 -13.74
CA ASN A 179 -21.65 -26.30 -12.67
C ASN A 179 -20.89 -26.29 -11.33
N LYS A 180 -19.97 -27.25 -11.13
CA LYS A 180 -19.15 -27.38 -9.92
C LYS A 180 -17.70 -26.97 -10.14
N TYR A 181 -17.27 -26.88 -11.41
CA TYR A 181 -15.94 -26.43 -11.77
C TYR A 181 -15.75 -24.97 -11.40
N LYS A 182 -14.66 -24.69 -10.68
CA LYS A 182 -14.36 -23.37 -10.11
C LYS A 182 -13.38 -22.58 -10.96
N GLY A 183 -13.09 -23.01 -12.19
CA GLY A 183 -12.07 -22.39 -13.04
C GLY A 183 -10.65 -22.69 -12.56
N GLN A 184 -9.70 -21.90 -13.06
CA GLN A 184 -8.28 -22.00 -12.72
C GLN A 184 -7.74 -20.68 -12.20
N LEU A 185 -6.55 -20.72 -11.61
CA LEU A 185 -5.86 -19.56 -11.08
C LEU A 185 -4.46 -19.47 -11.68
N LEU A 186 -4.19 -18.36 -12.35
CA LEU A 186 -2.87 -17.99 -12.86
C LEU A 186 -2.18 -17.10 -11.81
N HIS A 187 -1.00 -17.52 -11.39
CA HIS A 187 -0.16 -16.75 -10.47
C HIS A 187 1.05 -16.21 -11.22
N ILE A 188 1.29 -14.90 -11.07
CA ILE A 188 2.39 -14.17 -11.67
C ILE A 188 3.21 -13.56 -10.54
N THR A 189 4.52 -13.71 -10.62
CA THR A 189 5.50 -13.23 -9.64
C THR A 189 6.52 -12.34 -10.32
N ALA A 190 7.07 -11.37 -9.59
CA ALA A 190 8.23 -10.60 -10.05
C ALA A 190 9.53 -11.42 -9.98
N ASP A 191 9.62 -12.35 -9.03
CA ASP A 191 10.73 -13.29 -8.87
C ASP A 191 10.22 -14.72 -9.11
N PHE A 192 10.82 -15.40 -10.08
CA PHE A 192 10.47 -16.78 -10.45
C PHE A 192 11.15 -17.84 -9.57
N ASN A 193 12.11 -17.46 -8.72
CA ASN A 193 12.84 -18.40 -7.87
C ASN A 193 12.12 -18.67 -6.54
N GLU A 194 11.21 -17.78 -6.14
CA GLU A 194 10.48 -17.86 -4.88
C GLU A 194 9.02 -18.21 -5.12
N LEU A 195 8.39 -18.86 -4.13
CA LEU A 195 6.95 -19.14 -4.18
C LEU A 195 6.11 -17.86 -4.13
N TYR A 196 6.60 -16.83 -3.45
CA TYR A 196 6.00 -15.51 -3.39
C TYR A 196 7.08 -14.46 -3.56
N SER A 197 6.86 -13.47 -4.41
CA SER A 197 7.78 -12.33 -4.48
C SER A 197 7.63 -11.42 -3.26
N LEU A 198 8.74 -10.83 -2.84
CA LEU A 198 8.73 -9.76 -1.85
C LEU A 198 8.21 -8.47 -2.49
N SER A 199 7.50 -7.67 -1.69
CA SER A 199 7.08 -6.33 -2.09
C SER A 199 8.27 -5.39 -1.96
N ASP A 200 8.34 -4.35 -2.78
CA ASP A 200 9.40 -3.33 -2.70
C ASP A 200 9.48 -2.71 -1.29
N VAL A 201 8.35 -2.61 -0.59
CA VAL A 201 8.29 -2.08 0.78
C VAL A 201 9.00 -2.97 1.82
N ASP A 202 9.21 -4.25 1.55
CA ASP A 202 9.78 -5.20 2.52
C ASP A 202 11.16 -4.76 3.01
N SER A 203 11.97 -4.21 2.10
CA SER A 203 13.31 -3.68 2.39
C SER A 203 13.30 -2.44 3.31
N VAL A 204 12.16 -1.75 3.39
CA VAL A 204 11.98 -0.45 4.05
C VAL A 204 10.76 -0.42 4.98
N LEU A 205 10.30 -1.57 5.47
CA LEU A 205 9.08 -1.65 6.28
C LEU A 205 9.16 -0.83 7.56
N TYR A 206 10.34 -0.78 8.19
CA TYR A 206 10.58 0.01 9.39
C TYR A 206 10.64 1.51 9.08
N ASP A 207 11.10 1.90 7.89
CA ASP A 207 11.04 3.29 7.45
C ASP A 207 9.57 3.71 7.23
N ALA A 208 8.77 2.84 6.62
CA ALA A 208 7.33 3.08 6.43
C ALA A 208 6.56 3.16 7.76
N ASP A 209 6.85 2.27 8.71
CA ASP A 209 6.29 2.36 10.07
C ASP A 209 6.80 3.60 10.81
N SER A 210 8.08 3.97 10.67
CA SER A 210 8.63 5.17 11.29
C SER A 210 7.92 6.46 10.82
N GLU A 211 7.63 6.58 9.52
CA GLU A 211 6.81 7.69 8.99
C GLU A 211 5.41 7.71 9.64
N TYR A 212 4.79 6.54 9.79
CA TYR A 212 3.48 6.44 10.43
C TYR A 212 3.54 6.83 11.92
N GLN A 213 4.50 6.31 12.68
CA GLN A 213 4.67 6.64 14.09
C GLN A 213 4.98 8.13 14.30
N ALA A 214 5.80 8.74 13.45
CA ALA A 214 6.07 10.18 13.48
C ALA A 214 4.79 11.00 13.27
N SER A 215 3.93 10.59 12.33
CA SER A 215 2.62 11.20 12.11
C SER A 215 1.69 11.06 13.33
N VAL A 216 1.64 9.88 13.94
CA VAL A 216 0.85 9.62 15.16
C VAL A 216 1.36 10.46 16.33
N PHE A 217 2.68 10.57 16.50
CA PHE A 217 3.31 11.39 17.53
C PHE A 217 2.94 12.86 17.35
N LYS A 218 3.13 13.42 16.15
CA LYS A 218 2.77 14.81 15.83
C LYS A 218 1.29 15.08 16.07
N ASN A 219 0.40 14.24 15.55
CA ASN A 219 -1.04 14.45 15.74
C ASN A 219 -1.49 14.29 17.21
N SER A 220 -0.93 13.32 17.94
CA SER A 220 -1.23 13.14 19.37
C SER A 220 -0.70 14.31 20.20
N GLY A 221 0.51 14.75 19.88
CA GLY A 221 1.11 15.95 20.45
C GLY A 221 0.24 17.18 20.20
N LEU A 222 -0.12 17.47 18.96
CA LEU A 222 -0.97 18.62 18.59
C LEU A 222 -2.36 18.60 19.24
N ARG A 223 -2.93 17.42 19.50
CA ARG A 223 -4.28 17.29 20.10
C ARG A 223 -4.29 17.26 21.62
N LYS A 224 -3.29 16.64 22.25
CA LYS A 224 -3.27 16.32 23.68
C LYS A 224 -2.09 16.95 24.43
N GLY A 225 -1.20 17.62 23.71
CA GLY A 225 -0.05 18.31 24.28
C GLY A 225 -0.48 19.49 25.15
N PHE A 226 0.35 19.78 26.15
CA PHE A 226 0.16 20.91 27.05
C PHE A 226 0.65 22.20 26.37
N PHE A 227 -0.09 22.71 25.39
CA PHE A 227 0.24 23.97 24.75
C PHE A 227 -0.09 25.15 25.67
N GLY A 228 0.93 25.81 26.19
CA GLY A 228 0.76 27.00 27.04
C GLY A 228 0.05 26.72 28.37
N ALA A 229 0.02 25.45 28.82
CA ALA A 229 -0.58 25.11 30.10
C ALA A 229 0.30 25.64 31.23
N LYS A 230 -0.33 26.27 32.22
CA LYS A 230 0.35 26.82 33.40
C LYS A 230 -0.21 26.17 34.65
N LEU A 231 0.67 25.65 35.49
CA LEU A 231 0.35 25.21 36.83
C LEU A 231 0.44 26.42 37.77
N PHE A 232 -0.69 26.80 38.34
CA PHE A 232 -0.77 27.82 39.38
C PHE A 232 -0.79 27.12 40.73
N VAL A 233 0.24 27.33 41.55
CA VAL A 233 0.31 26.85 42.93
C VAL A 233 0.23 28.06 43.84
N THR A 234 -0.82 28.13 44.67
CA THR A 234 -1.05 29.20 45.62
C THR A 234 -1.04 28.66 47.06
N LYS A 235 -0.79 29.53 48.04
CA LYS A 235 -1.11 29.24 49.43
C LYS A 235 -2.63 29.06 49.62
N PRO A 236 -3.10 28.41 50.70
CA PRO A 236 -4.52 28.31 50.99
C PRO A 236 -5.15 29.70 51.10
N PHE A 237 -6.26 29.91 50.38
CA PHE A 237 -7.07 31.13 50.47
C PHE A 237 -7.68 31.28 51.85
N THR A 238 -7.84 32.52 52.31
CA THR A 238 -8.38 32.82 53.65
C THR A 238 -9.89 32.57 53.74
N ASP A 239 -10.62 32.75 52.65
CA ASP A 239 -12.03 32.39 52.53
C ASP A 239 -12.43 31.93 51.11
N ASP A 240 -13.67 31.44 50.97
CA ASP A 240 -14.21 30.95 49.70
C ASP A 240 -14.53 32.08 48.70
N MET A 241 -14.66 33.33 49.15
CA MET A 241 -14.89 34.49 48.27
C MET A 241 -13.61 34.84 47.53
N GLU A 242 -12.48 34.91 48.25
CA GLU A 242 -11.14 35.14 47.72
C GLU A 242 -10.75 34.05 46.69
N ARG A 243 -11.10 32.78 46.97
CA ARG A 243 -10.90 31.68 46.00
C ARG A 243 -11.70 31.90 44.71
N ARG A 244 -12.98 32.27 44.80
CA ARG A 244 -13.84 32.46 43.62
C ARG A 244 -13.40 33.64 42.77
N ASP A 245 -12.98 34.74 43.40
CA ASP A 245 -12.48 35.90 42.67
C ASP A 245 -11.19 35.58 41.92
N PHE A 246 -10.27 34.84 42.56
CA PHE A 246 -9.04 34.37 41.90
C PHE A 246 -9.34 33.40 40.74
N GLU A 247 -10.22 32.41 40.94
CA GLU A 247 -10.66 31.49 39.88
C GLU A 247 -11.28 32.23 38.69
N LYS A 248 -12.08 33.27 38.96
CA LYS A 248 -12.70 34.10 37.93
C LYS A 248 -11.65 34.89 37.15
N THR A 249 -10.71 35.55 37.82
CA THR A 249 -9.61 36.27 37.14
C THR A 249 -8.77 35.34 36.26
N ILE A 250 -8.47 34.12 36.73
CA ILE A 250 -7.74 33.12 35.93
C ILE A 250 -8.57 32.66 34.73
N ASN A 251 -9.89 32.49 34.86
CA ASN A 251 -10.76 32.12 33.74
C ASN A 251 -10.92 33.25 32.72
N ASP A 252 -10.96 34.50 33.16
CA ASP A 252 -11.02 35.68 32.29
C ASP A 252 -9.70 35.88 31.52
N LEU A 253 -8.57 35.38 32.03
CA LEU A 253 -7.26 35.40 31.35
C LEU A 253 -7.02 34.21 30.40
N LYS A 254 -7.95 33.24 30.33
CA LYS A 254 -7.87 32.12 29.36
C LYS A 254 -8.48 32.53 28.02
N GLY A 255 -8.04 31.87 26.95
CA GLY A 255 -8.57 32.05 25.59
C GLY A 255 -7.59 32.74 24.64
N SER A 256 -7.70 32.44 23.34
CA SER A 256 -6.87 33.05 22.29
C SER A 256 -7.00 34.56 22.21
N GLU A 257 -8.17 35.08 22.58
CA GLU A 257 -8.52 36.49 22.64
C GLU A 257 -7.84 37.26 23.79
N ASN A 258 -7.34 36.56 24.81
CA ASN A 258 -6.71 37.15 26.01
C ASN A 258 -5.20 36.83 26.11
N SER A 259 -4.55 36.45 25.01
CA SER A 259 -3.11 36.11 24.95
C SER A 259 -2.17 37.22 25.43
N SER A 260 -2.67 38.44 25.58
CA SER A 260 -1.95 39.65 26.01
C SER A 260 -2.45 40.22 27.35
N GLY A 261 -3.29 39.48 28.09
CA GLY A 261 -3.85 39.92 29.37
C GLY A 261 -2.75 40.08 30.44
N VAL A 262 -2.78 41.20 31.17
CA VAL A 262 -1.83 41.51 32.24
C VAL A 262 -2.48 41.23 33.60
N LEU A 263 -1.87 40.35 34.41
CA LEU A 263 -2.29 40.07 35.77
C LEU A 263 -1.47 40.95 36.73
N LEU A 264 -2.12 41.88 37.44
CA LEU A 264 -1.52 42.65 38.52
C LEU A 264 -1.84 41.97 39.86
N LEU A 265 -0.81 41.61 40.61
CA LEU A 265 -0.93 41.10 41.98
C LEU A 265 -0.24 42.06 42.94
N GLU A 266 -1.01 42.69 43.81
CA GLU A 266 -0.48 43.51 44.91
C GLU A 266 -0.32 42.65 46.16
N ALA A 267 0.88 42.65 46.77
CA ALA A 267 1.11 41.98 48.04
C ALA A 267 0.70 42.89 49.20
N ASN A 268 -0.08 42.34 50.14
CA ASN A 268 -0.58 43.05 51.32
C ASN A 268 0.44 43.24 52.46
N GLY A 269 1.75 43.02 52.21
CA GLY A 269 2.77 43.24 53.23
C GLY A 269 4.20 43.23 52.67
N GLN A 270 5.12 43.92 53.37
CA GLN A 270 6.55 43.86 53.12
C GLN A 270 7.06 42.43 53.42
N SER A 271 7.00 41.55 52.42
CA SER A 271 7.67 40.26 52.40
C SER A 271 8.61 40.27 51.20
N ASP A 272 9.88 39.97 51.44
CA ASP A 272 10.97 40.19 50.48
C ASP A 272 10.99 39.20 49.29
N VAL A 273 10.06 38.24 49.19
CA VAL A 273 10.05 37.26 48.09
C VAL A 273 8.62 36.89 47.66
N LEU A 274 8.04 37.68 46.76
CA LEU A 274 6.73 37.44 46.12
C LEU A 274 6.60 36.04 45.48
N SER A 275 7.71 35.46 45.02
CA SER A 275 7.76 34.12 44.44
C SER A 275 7.47 32.97 45.43
N GLU A 276 7.47 33.23 46.75
CA GLU A 276 7.07 32.24 47.76
C GLU A 276 5.56 32.16 48.00
N HIS A 277 4.78 33.09 47.45
CA HIS A 277 3.33 33.18 47.65
C HIS A 277 2.50 32.63 46.48
N MET A 278 3.07 32.63 45.28
CA MET A 278 2.47 32.07 44.08
C MET A 278 3.57 31.55 43.15
N LEU A 279 3.52 30.27 42.81
CA LEU A 279 4.37 29.66 41.79
C LEU A 279 3.55 29.46 40.53
N ILE A 280 3.97 30.10 39.44
CA ILE A 280 3.48 29.81 38.09
C ILE A 280 4.55 28.96 37.42
N GLN A 281 4.27 27.68 37.23
CA GLN A 281 5.14 26.80 36.46
C GLN A 281 4.52 26.60 35.08
N ASN A 282 5.26 26.96 34.03
CA ASN A 282 4.87 26.55 32.68
C ASN A 282 5.04 25.04 32.57
N ILE A 283 4.02 24.35 32.10
CA ILE A 283 4.14 22.97 31.66
C ILE A 283 4.62 23.06 30.22
N ASP A 284 5.91 22.88 30.03
CA ASP A 284 6.49 22.91 28.69
C ASP A 284 5.94 21.74 27.86
N SER A 285 5.56 22.05 26.63
CA SER A 285 5.25 21.01 25.65
C SER A 285 6.56 20.44 25.14
N ASN A 286 6.79 19.14 25.35
CA ASN A 286 7.97 18.42 24.84
C ASN A 286 7.89 18.12 23.33
N ILE A 287 7.01 18.80 22.59
CA ILE A 287 6.88 18.62 21.14
C ILE A 287 7.90 19.54 20.48
N ASP A 288 9.02 18.96 20.07
CA ASP A 288 9.98 19.63 19.17
C ASP A 288 9.73 19.14 17.75
N ASP A 289 9.17 20.01 16.91
CA ASP A 289 8.89 19.72 15.49
C ASP A 289 10.15 19.26 14.73
N LYS A 290 11.35 19.64 15.20
CA LYS A 290 12.62 19.24 14.58
C LYS A 290 13.12 17.88 15.01
N GLN A 291 12.55 17.29 16.07
CA GLN A 291 13.04 16.04 16.64
C GLN A 291 13.02 14.88 15.63
N PHE A 292 12.04 14.88 14.70
CA PHE A 292 11.86 13.81 13.73
C PHE A 292 12.16 14.21 12.28
N GLU A 293 12.45 15.50 12.01
CA GLU A 293 12.60 16.01 10.64
C GLU A 293 13.66 15.24 9.84
N SER A 294 14.85 15.02 10.42
CA SER A 294 15.92 14.29 9.74
C SER A 294 15.59 12.81 9.53
N SER A 295 14.88 12.19 10.47
CA SER A 295 14.46 10.79 10.37
C SER A 295 13.38 10.61 9.31
N GLU A 296 12.37 11.48 9.28
CA GLU A 296 11.31 11.47 8.27
C GLU A 296 11.88 11.69 6.86
N GLN A 297 12.80 12.64 6.68
CA GLN A 297 13.48 12.85 5.39
C GLN A 297 14.30 11.61 4.96
N SER A 298 14.99 10.97 5.89
CA SER A 298 15.76 9.75 5.63
C SER A 298 14.85 8.58 5.25
N SER A 299 13.78 8.36 6.00
CA SER A 299 12.81 7.30 5.73
C SER A 299 12.14 7.50 4.38
N ALA A 300 11.68 8.71 4.07
CA ALA A 300 11.10 9.04 2.76
C ALA A 300 12.08 8.76 1.61
N LYS A 301 13.36 9.12 1.77
CA LYS A 301 14.41 8.85 0.79
C LYS A 301 14.66 7.35 0.60
N ASN A 302 14.73 6.57 1.69
CA ASN A 302 14.92 5.12 1.63
C ASN A 302 13.75 4.44 0.93
N ILE A 303 12.52 4.83 1.28
CA ILE A 303 11.30 4.31 0.65
C ILE A 303 11.34 4.57 -0.86
N ARG A 304 11.59 5.82 -1.29
CA ARG A 304 11.69 6.14 -2.73
C ARG A 304 12.72 5.30 -3.46
N LYS A 305 13.88 5.05 -2.85
CA LYS A 305 14.93 4.20 -3.43
C LYS A 305 14.48 2.76 -3.60
N ALA A 306 13.81 2.20 -2.59
CA ALA A 306 13.29 0.83 -2.65
C ALA A 306 12.31 0.64 -3.81
N PHE A 307 11.41 1.60 -4.03
CA PHE A 307 10.45 1.57 -5.13
C PHE A 307 11.02 2.03 -6.49
N GLY A 308 12.28 2.47 -6.55
CA GLY A 308 12.92 2.99 -7.76
C GLY A 308 12.33 4.31 -8.27
N VAL A 309 11.76 5.13 -7.39
CA VAL A 309 11.09 6.39 -7.76
C VAL A 309 12.02 7.60 -7.59
N PRO A 310 12.29 8.38 -8.65
CA PRO A 310 13.04 9.63 -8.57
C PRO A 310 12.35 10.67 -7.67
N SER A 311 13.11 11.37 -6.82
CA SER A 311 12.58 12.41 -5.92
C SER A 311 11.82 13.51 -6.66
N ILE A 312 12.31 13.94 -7.83
CA ILE A 312 11.68 15.00 -8.66
C ILE A 312 10.27 14.65 -9.15
N LEU A 313 9.84 13.39 -9.07
CA LEU A 313 8.48 12.98 -9.44
C LEU A 313 7.49 13.03 -8.27
N ILE A 314 7.99 13.20 -7.04
CA ILE A 314 7.19 13.17 -5.80
C ILE A 314 7.32 14.48 -5.02
N GLU A 315 8.55 14.97 -4.85
CA GLU A 315 8.84 16.16 -4.05
C GLU A 315 8.83 17.39 -4.96
N ASP A 316 8.08 18.42 -4.55
CA ASP A 316 8.21 19.76 -5.11
C ASP A 316 9.57 20.30 -4.65
N GLY A 317 10.51 20.41 -5.59
CA GLY A 317 11.87 20.85 -5.28
C GLY A 317 11.86 22.25 -4.65
N ASP A 318 12.70 22.44 -3.62
CA ASP A 318 13.03 23.76 -3.09
C ASP A 318 13.34 24.73 -4.25
N ASN A 319 12.84 25.96 -4.12
CA ASN A 319 12.75 27.08 -5.09
C ASN A 319 13.98 27.39 -5.99
N SER A 320 15.06 26.62 -5.93
CA SER A 320 16.30 26.75 -6.71
C SER A 320 16.30 26.08 -8.10
N ILE A 321 15.29 25.27 -8.45
CA ILE A 321 15.33 24.42 -9.67
C ILE A 321 14.47 24.98 -10.84
N PHE A 322 13.96 26.21 -10.79
CA PHE A 322 12.98 26.66 -11.81
C PHE A 322 13.53 26.89 -13.23
N GLY A 323 14.85 27.01 -13.42
CA GLY A 323 15.45 27.24 -14.76
C GLY A 323 15.82 25.98 -15.55
N GLN A 324 16.24 24.90 -14.88
CA GLN A 324 16.66 23.61 -15.49
C GLN A 324 15.71 22.43 -15.15
N SER A 325 14.71 22.61 -14.30
CA SER A 325 13.80 21.53 -13.86
C SER A 325 12.93 20.96 -14.97
N GLY A 326 12.51 21.76 -15.96
CA GLY A 326 11.57 21.30 -16.98
C GLY A 326 12.12 20.12 -17.79
N GLU A 327 13.38 20.20 -18.20
CA GLU A 327 14.02 19.15 -18.99
C GLU A 327 14.40 17.94 -18.13
N LEU A 328 14.92 18.18 -16.91
CA LEU A 328 15.19 17.12 -15.93
C LEU A 328 13.92 16.35 -15.55
N LEU A 329 12.79 17.04 -15.42
CA LEU A 329 11.49 16.42 -15.13
C LEU A 329 11.01 15.56 -16.30
N LYS A 330 11.18 16.01 -17.54
CA LYS A 330 10.84 15.19 -18.72
C LYS A 330 11.71 13.94 -18.80
N GLU A 331 13.02 14.10 -18.60
CA GLU A 331 13.94 12.96 -18.64
C GLU A 331 13.65 11.99 -17.48
N ALA A 332 13.41 12.48 -16.27
CA ALA A 332 13.01 11.64 -15.14
C ALA A 332 11.70 10.87 -15.42
N LYS A 333 10.71 11.51 -16.05
CA LYS A 333 9.48 10.83 -16.48
C LYS A 333 9.78 9.76 -17.54
N LYS A 334 10.72 10.00 -18.46
CA LYS A 334 11.12 9.04 -19.50
C LYS A 334 11.89 7.87 -18.91
N THR A 335 12.93 8.11 -18.12
CA THR A 335 13.69 7.06 -17.44
C THR A 335 12.80 6.21 -16.54
N HIS A 336 11.88 6.82 -15.80
CA HIS A 336 10.95 6.05 -14.96
C HIS A 336 9.94 5.22 -15.80
N TRP A 337 9.57 5.70 -16.99
CA TRP A 337 8.82 4.88 -17.95
C TRP A 337 9.63 3.68 -18.44
N GLU A 338 10.89 3.88 -18.83
CA GLU A 338 11.79 2.81 -19.29
C GLU A 338 12.05 1.77 -18.19
N ASN A 339 12.29 2.22 -16.95
CA ASN A 339 12.50 1.34 -15.80
C ASN A 339 11.32 0.42 -15.48
N LYS A 340 10.11 0.74 -15.98
CA LYS A 340 8.89 -0.06 -15.78
C LYS A 340 8.52 -0.94 -16.97
N GLU A 341 9.45 -1.13 -17.90
CA GLU A 341 9.24 -1.94 -19.10
C GLU A 341 9.07 -3.43 -18.78
N GLU A 342 9.86 -3.97 -17.85
CA GLU A 342 9.78 -5.40 -17.49
C GLU A 342 8.40 -5.75 -16.91
N GLU A 343 7.91 -4.97 -15.94
CA GLU A 343 6.60 -5.18 -15.34
C GLU A 343 5.48 -5.04 -16.38
N ARG A 344 5.60 -4.08 -17.30
CA ARG A 344 4.65 -3.94 -18.41
C ARG A 344 4.69 -5.16 -19.33
N ASN A 345 5.85 -5.68 -19.67
CA ASN A 345 5.98 -6.85 -20.55
C ASN A 345 5.36 -8.09 -19.90
N ILE A 346 5.66 -8.37 -18.63
CA ILE A 346 5.05 -9.48 -17.87
C ILE A 346 3.53 -9.41 -17.90
N ILE A 347 2.96 -8.24 -17.64
CA ILE A 347 1.50 -8.03 -17.65
C ILE A 347 0.96 -8.15 -19.07
N THR A 348 1.64 -7.59 -20.07
CA THR A 348 1.19 -7.62 -21.47
C THR A 348 1.16 -9.04 -22.01
N ASP A 349 2.21 -9.82 -21.77
CA ASP A 349 2.32 -11.23 -22.17
C ASP A 349 1.23 -12.08 -21.49
N THR A 350 0.95 -11.80 -20.21
CA THR A 350 -0.15 -12.42 -19.48
C THR A 350 -1.49 -12.13 -20.13
N PHE A 351 -1.78 -10.87 -20.44
CA PHE A 351 -3.04 -10.49 -21.06
C PHE A 351 -3.19 -11.11 -22.44
N GLN A 352 -2.12 -11.13 -23.24
CA GLN A 352 -2.10 -11.84 -24.50
C GLN A 352 -2.43 -13.34 -24.31
N LEU A 353 -1.75 -14.02 -23.39
CA LEU A 353 -1.99 -15.43 -23.09
C LEU A 353 -3.45 -15.73 -22.74
N LEU A 354 -4.06 -14.91 -21.89
CA LEU A 354 -5.43 -15.12 -21.42
C LEU A 354 -6.49 -14.74 -22.46
N PHE A 355 -6.30 -13.62 -23.15
CA PHE A 355 -7.34 -13.03 -23.99
C PHE A 355 -7.23 -13.40 -25.47
N SER A 356 -6.12 -13.99 -25.93
CA SER A 356 -6.03 -14.55 -27.29
C SER A 356 -7.02 -15.70 -27.52
N ASN A 357 -7.42 -16.43 -26.46
CA ASN A 357 -8.45 -17.47 -26.51
C ASN A 357 -9.72 -17.07 -25.73
N PHE A 358 -10.03 -15.77 -25.69
CA PHE A 358 -11.28 -15.30 -25.09
C PHE A 358 -12.48 -15.62 -25.98
N HIS A 359 -13.59 -16.03 -25.39
CA HIS A 359 -14.83 -16.41 -26.11
C HIS A 359 -15.40 -15.31 -27.02
N THR A 360 -14.95 -14.06 -26.86
CA THR A 360 -15.24 -12.95 -27.77
C THR A 360 -13.93 -12.32 -28.27
N PRO A 361 -13.85 -11.94 -29.56
CA PRO A 361 -12.64 -11.33 -30.11
C PRO A 361 -12.51 -9.86 -29.65
N ILE A 362 -11.90 -9.64 -28.48
CA ILE A 362 -11.70 -8.30 -27.89
C ILE A 362 -10.62 -7.51 -28.63
N ASN A 363 -9.57 -8.20 -29.10
CA ASN A 363 -8.42 -7.58 -29.76
C ASN A 363 -8.12 -8.29 -31.10
N PRO A 364 -8.86 -8.00 -32.18
CA PRO A 364 -8.75 -8.72 -33.45
C PRO A 364 -7.40 -8.54 -34.16
N PHE A 365 -6.68 -7.46 -33.86
CA PHE A 365 -5.36 -7.18 -34.43
C PHE A 365 -4.20 -7.72 -33.58
N ASN A 366 -4.52 -8.35 -32.43
CA ASN A 366 -3.55 -8.87 -31.47
C ASN A 366 -2.47 -7.84 -31.07
N ASN A 367 -2.81 -6.55 -31.04
CA ASN A 367 -1.91 -5.49 -30.58
C ASN A 367 -2.13 -5.27 -29.09
N TRP A 368 -1.22 -5.75 -28.25
CA TRP A 368 -1.27 -5.63 -26.79
C TRP A 368 -0.46 -4.45 -26.24
N LYS A 369 -0.01 -3.52 -27.09
CA LYS A 369 0.77 -2.37 -26.64
C LYS A 369 -0.02 -1.46 -25.70
N ILE A 370 0.66 -1.05 -24.63
CA ILE A 370 0.17 -0.06 -23.67
C ILE A 370 0.57 1.32 -24.16
N THR A 371 -0.40 2.23 -24.25
CA THR A 371 -0.14 3.62 -24.62
C THR A 371 0.68 4.33 -23.54
N PRO A 372 1.81 4.97 -23.88
CA PRO A 372 2.62 5.70 -22.92
C PRO A 372 1.91 6.89 -22.25
N ILE A 373 2.24 7.13 -20.97
CA ILE A 373 1.78 8.34 -20.27
C ILE A 373 2.40 9.60 -20.87
N ILE A 374 3.69 9.52 -21.21
CA ILE A 374 4.44 10.61 -21.84
C ILE A 374 4.17 10.67 -23.35
N GLN A 375 4.05 11.86 -23.91
CA GLN A 375 4.16 12.04 -25.36
C GLN A 375 5.65 11.91 -25.71
N MET A 376 6.03 10.80 -26.34
CA MET A 376 7.37 10.70 -26.91
C MET A 376 7.43 11.61 -28.12
N THR A 377 8.05 12.78 -27.99
CA THR A 377 8.32 13.64 -29.14
C THR A 377 9.19 12.82 -30.09
N GLN A 378 8.64 12.44 -31.25
CA GLN A 378 9.46 11.83 -32.28
C GLN A 378 10.49 12.87 -32.71
N VAL A 379 11.76 12.53 -32.58
CA VAL A 379 12.85 13.30 -33.18
C VAL A 379 12.67 13.11 -34.68
N THR A 380 11.99 14.04 -35.34
CA THR A 380 12.06 14.17 -36.79
C THR A 380 13.49 14.56 -37.09
N ASN A 381 14.27 13.59 -37.57
CA ASN A 381 15.56 13.87 -38.19
C ASN A 381 15.26 14.73 -39.43
N GLU A 382 15.57 16.03 -39.34
CA GLU A 382 15.72 16.91 -40.51
C GLU A 382 16.96 16.53 -41.31
#